data_AF-A0A497P4T2-F1
#
_entry.id   AF-A0A497P4T2-F1
#
_cell.length_a   1.000
_cell.length_b   1.000
_cell.length_c   1.000
_cell.angle_alpha   90.00
_cell.angle_beta   90.00
_cell.angle_gamma   90.00
#
_symmetry.space_group_name_H-M   'P 1'
#
loop_
_entity.id
_entity.type
_entity.pdbx_description
1 polymer ?
#
loop_
_entity_poly.entity_id
_entity_poly.type
_entity_poly.pdbx_seq_one_letter_code
_entity_poly.pdbx_strand_id
1 'polypeptide(L)' 'MMDRDKHIWEGWTVGNFIDDVEPFFDMCGPFMDKQSLKRWVAQEQPYYKKHIPEVYNYFLKKSGL' A
#
# COMPACT_ATOMS: atom_id res chain seq x y z
N MET A 1 8.49 -11.27 8.28
CA MET A 1 8.63 -9.83 8.57
C MET A 1 8.74 -9.12 7.23
N MET A 2 8.03 -8.00 7.03
CA MET A 2 8.09 -7.28 5.75
C MET A 2 9.42 -6.52 5.68
N ASP A 3 10.12 -6.61 4.55
CA ASP A 3 11.30 -5.79 4.27
C ASP A 3 10.85 -4.41 3.79
N ARG A 4 11.07 -3.38 4.63
CA ARG A 4 10.72 -1.99 4.32
C ARG A 4 11.74 -1.33 3.39
N ASP A 5 12.99 -1.78 3.39
CA ASP A 5 14.09 -1.15 2.67
C ASP A 5 14.25 -1.68 1.25
N LYS A 6 13.49 -2.73 0.90
CA LYS A 6 13.41 -3.25 -0.47
C LYS A 6 13.05 -2.13 -1.45
N HIS A 7 13.98 -1.87 -2.36
CA HIS A 7 13.80 -0.91 -3.44
C HIS A 7 12.80 -1.41 -4.49
N ILE A 8 11.93 -0.52 -4.97
CA ILE A 8 10.90 -0.81 -5.96
C ILE A 8 11.04 0.07 -7.21
N TRP A 9 11.18 1.39 -7.06
CA TRP A 9 11.16 2.30 -8.19
C TRP A 9 11.88 3.62 -7.89
N GLU A 10 12.88 3.99 -8.71
CA GLU A 10 13.57 5.30 -8.65
C GLU A 10 13.91 5.82 -7.24
N GLY A 11 14.51 4.97 -6.42
CA GLY A 11 14.92 5.32 -5.05
C GLY A 11 13.86 5.00 -3.99
N TRP A 12 12.63 4.72 -4.40
CA TRP A 12 11.53 4.40 -3.49
C TRP A 12 11.61 2.97 -3.00
N THR A 13 11.54 2.83 -1.68
CA THR A 13 11.44 1.57 -0.97
C THR A 13 9.99 1.23 -0.65
N VAL A 14 9.71 -0.03 -0.29
CA VAL A 14 8.38 -0.43 0.20
C VAL A 14 7.93 0.47 1.35
N GLY A 15 8.84 0.85 2.26
CA GLY A 15 8.57 1.76 3.36
C GLY A 15 8.06 3.13 2.87
N ASN A 16 8.71 3.71 1.86
CA ASN A 16 8.28 5.00 1.30
C ASN A 16 6.85 4.95 0.74
N PHE A 17 6.50 3.88 0.01
CA PHE A 17 5.14 3.70 -0.50
C PHE A 17 4.11 3.56 0.62
N ILE A 18 4.44 2.86 1.71
CA ILE A 18 3.55 2.72 2.85
C ILE A 18 3.34 4.06 3.55
N ASP A 19 4.44 4.77 3.84
CA ASP A 19 4.41 6.02 4.61
C ASP A 19 3.61 7.12 3.86
N ASP A 20 3.67 7.13 2.52
CA ASP A 20 2.89 8.07 1.70
C ASP A 20 1.40 7.68 1.58
N VAL A 21 1.07 6.38 1.49
CA VAL A 21 -0.32 5.92 1.30
C VAL A 21 -1.10 5.87 2.62
N GLU A 22 -0.41 5.66 3.75
CA GLU A 22 -1.03 5.43 5.06
C GLU A 22 -1.94 6.57 5.55
N PRO A 23 -1.57 7.86 5.43
CA PRO A 23 -2.46 8.96 5.80
C PRO A 23 -3.80 8.94 5.04
N PHE A 24 -3.77 8.59 3.75
CA PHE A 24 -4.99 8.48 2.94
C PHE A 24 -5.81 7.25 3.32
N PHE A 25 -5.14 6.15 3.66
CA PHE A 25 -5.83 4.93 4.09
C PHE A 25 -6.66 5.18 5.35
N ASP A 26 -6.09 5.91 6.33
CA ASP A 26 -6.76 6.23 7.58
C ASP A 26 -7.95 7.19 7.40
N MET A 27 -7.97 7.96 6.31
CA MET A 27 -9.08 8.84 5.94
C MET A 27 -10.16 8.17 5.08
N CYS A 28 -9.78 7.21 4.23
CA CYS A 28 -10.68 6.60 3.24
C CYS A 28 -11.30 5.27 3.71
N GLY A 29 -10.77 4.64 4.75
CA GLY A 29 -11.34 3.42 5.31
C GLY A 29 -12.75 3.63 5.92
N PRO A 30 -13.51 2.54 6.16
CA PRO A 30 -13.10 1.13 5.98
C PRO A 30 -13.30 0.61 4.55
N PHE A 31 -12.50 -0.40 4.19
CA PHE A 31 -12.63 -1.15 2.93
C PHE A 31 -13.46 -2.42 3.14
N MET A 32 -14.29 -2.78 2.16
CA MET A 32 -15.27 -3.87 2.32
C MET A 32 -14.75 -5.23 1.84
N ASP A 33 -13.74 -5.25 0.96
CA ASP A 33 -13.25 -6.48 0.37
C ASP A 33 -11.79 -6.36 -0.13
N LYS A 34 -11.15 -7.51 -0.36
CA LYS A 34 -9.74 -7.58 -0.75
C LYS A 34 -9.46 -7.00 -2.13
N GLN A 35 -10.44 -7.03 -3.03
CA GLN A 35 -10.30 -6.55 -4.40
C GLN A 35 -10.37 -5.02 -4.45
N SER A 36 -11.31 -4.40 -3.75
CA SER A 36 -11.41 -2.95 -3.62
C SER A 36 -10.15 -2.38 -2.95
N LEU A 37 -9.69 -3.00 -1.86
CA LEU A 37 -8.44 -2.60 -1.22
C LEU A 37 -7.23 -2.70 -2.16
N LYS A 38 -7.08 -3.82 -2.87
CA LYS A 38 -5.94 -4.02 -3.79
C LYS A 38 -5.90 -2.96 -4.90
N ARG A 39 -7.06 -2.61 -5.45
CA ARG A 39 -7.17 -1.57 -6.48
C ARG A 39 -6.85 -0.20 -5.91
N TRP A 40 -7.41 0.13 -4.75
CA TRP A 40 -7.19 1.41 -4.08
C TRP A 40 -5.72 1.62 -3.74
N VAL A 41 -5.04 0.65 -3.12
CA VAL A 41 -3.60 0.75 -2.82
C VAL A 41 -2.79 1.02 -4.10
N ALA A 42 -3.07 0.30 -5.20
CA ALA A 42 -2.36 0.53 -6.45
C ALA A 42 -2.63 1.93 -7.04
N GLN A 43 -3.81 2.50 -6.81
CA GLN A 43 -4.19 3.83 -7.29
C GLN A 43 -3.57 4.96 -6.45
N GLU A 44 -3.47 4.80 -5.14
CA GLU A 44 -2.96 5.84 -4.25
C GLU A 44 -1.43 5.86 -4.16
N GLN A 45 -0.76 4.74 -4.46
CA GLN A 45 0.72 4.70 -4.52
C GLN A 45 1.26 5.82 -5.43
N PRO A 46 2.19 6.66 -4.96
CA PRO A 46 2.79 7.72 -5.77
C PRO A 46 3.63 7.12 -6.91
N TYR A 47 3.55 7.68 -8.12
CA TYR A 47 4.33 7.32 -9.33
C TYR A 47 4.14 5.90 -9.91
N TYR A 48 4.05 4.87 -9.07
CA TYR A 48 4.00 3.47 -9.45
C TYR A 48 2.59 2.89 -9.25
N LYS A 49 1.75 2.99 -10.29
CA LYS A 49 0.33 2.58 -10.26
C LYS A 49 0.10 1.08 -10.48
N LYS A 50 1.07 0.24 -10.10
CA LYS A 50 1.00 -1.22 -10.20
C LYS A 50 1.00 -1.85 -8.82
N HIS A 51 0.47 -3.06 -8.72
CA HIS A 51 0.44 -3.80 -7.48
C HIS A 51 1.86 -4.08 -6.95
N ILE A 52 2.16 -3.57 -5.75
CA ILE A 52 3.33 -3.96 -4.96
C ILE A 52 2.83 -4.90 -3.85
N PRO A 53 3.18 -6.20 -3.88
CA PRO A 53 2.64 -7.18 -2.93
C PRO A 53 2.87 -6.82 -1.46
N GLU A 54 4.03 -6.29 -1.13
CA GLU A 54 4.41 -5.93 0.24
C GLU A 54 3.59 -4.76 0.77
N VAL A 55 3.41 -3.70 -0.03
CA VAL A 55 2.58 -2.53 0.32
C VAL A 55 1.12 -2.96 0.50
N TYR A 56 0.59 -3.75 -0.43
CA TYR A 56 -0.77 -4.28 -0.31
C TYR A 56 -0.95 -5.14 0.95
N ASN A 57 -0.01 -6.04 1.25
CA ASN A 57 -0.11 -6.93 2.41
C ASN A 57 -0.07 -6.15 3.73
N TYR A 58 0.66 -5.02 3.79
CA TYR A 58 0.62 -4.11 4.93
C TYR A 58 -0.80 -3.58 5.17
N PHE A 59 -1.41 -3.00 4.13
CA PHE A 59 -2.77 -2.44 4.24
C PHE A 59 -3.85 -3.51 4.42
N LEU A 60 -3.67 -4.72 3.85
CA LEU A 60 -4.57 -5.85 4.07
C LEU A 60 -4.59 -6.27 5.54
N LYS A 61 -3.41 -6.33 6.17
CA LYS A 61 -3.31 -6.60 7.60
C LYS A 61 -3.94 -5.47 8.41
N LYS A 62 -3.70 -4.20 8.03
CA LYS A 62 -4.25 -3.02 8.74
C LYS A 62 -5.78 -2.92 8.61
N SER A 63 -6.36 -3.34 7.48
CA SER A 63 -7.81 -3.31 7.25
C SER A 63 -8.59 -4.40 8.00
N GLY A 64 -7.93 -5.47 8.43
CA GLY A 64 -8.57 -6.62 9.07
C GLY A 64 -9.38 -7.51 8.10
N LEU A 65 -9.08 -7.47 6.80
CA LEU A 65 -9.76 -8.26 5.74
C LEU A 65 -9.11 -9.63 5.50
#